data_AF-A0A812M7G9-F1
#
_entry.id   AF-A0A812M7G9-F1
#
_cell.length_a   1.000
_cell.length_b   1.000
_cell.length_c   1.000
_cell.angle_alpha   90.00
_cell.angle_beta   90.00
_cell.angle_gamma   90.00
#
_symmetry.space_group_name_H-M   'P 1'
#
loop_
_entity.id
_entity.type
_entity.pdbx_description
1 polymer ?
#
loop_
_entity_poly.entity_id
_entity_poly.type
_entity_poly.pdbx_seq_one_letter_code
_entity_poly.pdbx_strand_id
1 'polypeptide(L)'
;TAQPGLLNPYPSFRPTCGHIWPRGFPLDFVQSPQTFNRSLLHAQLSRPPAIQQFLADEDPDVDAIFRLTRPLPCSFQGPGPGEGRPQVVAVPPQFFTPYNAQCTVHLYEAFWGLLLPVTVHGRVSDIWRAYLTQKLLWDVGQVVTFMPSHVVHDRVAHDYLKDFQSEGDLQLKSTALVSFLARWSSDAPTLVERIEQLWAALYMRGFVELGDVRLAQAWIRDLISVGYDFPELQLGKIMWVPADGMPSSDEKHEL
;
A
#
# COMPACT_ATOMS: atom_id res chain seq x y z
N THR A 1 22.68 -5.81 4.97
CA THR A 1 21.59 -4.80 4.90
C THR A 1 20.32 -5.53 4.54
N ALA A 2 19.28 -5.50 5.37
CA ALA A 2 18.02 -6.18 5.07
C ALA A 2 17.33 -5.47 3.89
N GLN A 3 17.01 -6.23 2.84
CA GLN A 3 16.20 -5.76 1.71
C GLN A 3 14.78 -5.44 2.21
N PRO A 4 14.09 -4.41 1.67
CA PRO A 4 12.71 -4.14 2.05
C PRO A 4 11.80 -5.32 1.69
N GLY A 5 10.84 -5.63 2.55
CA GLY A 5 9.76 -6.56 2.20
C GLY A 5 8.88 -5.92 1.13
N LEU A 6 8.72 -6.60 0.00
CA LEU A 6 7.87 -6.18 -1.11
C LEU A 6 6.94 -7.32 -1.49
N LEU A 7 5.66 -7.00 -1.64
CA LEU A 7 4.63 -7.95 -2.06
C LEU A 7 3.87 -7.35 -3.23
N ASN A 8 3.81 -8.07 -4.34
CA ASN A 8 2.92 -7.75 -5.45
C ASN A 8 1.70 -8.69 -5.37
N PRO A 9 0.53 -8.18 -4.95
CA PRO A 9 -0.65 -9.01 -4.73
C PRO A 9 -1.41 -9.31 -6.03
N TYR A 10 -1.21 -8.55 -7.11
CA TYR A 10 -2.02 -8.67 -8.32
C TYR A 10 -1.98 -10.08 -8.95
N PRO A 11 -0.83 -10.79 -9.00
CA PRO A 11 -0.77 -12.15 -9.54
C PRO A 11 -1.66 -13.16 -8.80
N SER A 12 -1.95 -12.94 -7.51
CA SER A 12 -2.89 -13.77 -6.76
C SER A 12 -4.29 -13.75 -7.39
N PHE A 13 -4.70 -12.62 -7.99
CA PHE A 13 -6.03 -12.44 -8.58
C PHE A 13 -6.16 -12.92 -10.03
N ARG A 14 -5.18 -13.69 -10.52
CA ARG A 14 -5.21 -14.39 -11.81
C ARG A 14 -5.54 -13.43 -12.98
N PRO A 15 -4.65 -12.45 -13.23
CA PRO A 15 -4.81 -11.48 -14.31
C PRO A 15 -4.79 -12.14 -15.68
N THR A 16 -5.65 -11.67 -16.60
CA THR A 16 -5.72 -12.18 -17.99
C THR A 16 -4.53 -11.78 -18.85
N CYS A 17 -3.81 -10.71 -18.48
CA CYS A 17 -2.70 -10.17 -19.24
C CYS A 17 -1.33 -10.76 -18.87
N GLY A 18 -1.28 -11.79 -18.02
CA GLY A 18 -0.05 -12.40 -17.51
C GLY A 18 0.56 -11.61 -16.36
N HIS A 19 1.88 -11.47 -16.33
CA HIS A 19 2.58 -10.74 -15.26
C HIS A 19 2.01 -9.33 -15.09
N ILE A 20 1.85 -8.77 -13.90
CA ILE A 20 1.30 -7.41 -13.72
C ILE A 20 1.68 -6.92 -12.33
N TRP A 21 1.79 -5.61 -12.14
CA TRP A 21 2.11 -5.00 -10.85
C TRP A 21 1.36 -3.67 -10.69
N PRO A 22 1.05 -3.25 -9.45
CA PRO A 22 0.41 -1.97 -9.20
C PRO A 22 1.32 -0.79 -9.56
N ARG A 23 0.72 0.33 -9.94
CA ARG A 23 1.45 1.57 -10.24
C ARG A 23 2.38 1.97 -9.09
N GLY A 24 3.61 2.29 -9.43
CA GLY A 24 4.63 2.76 -8.49
C GLY A 24 5.31 1.65 -7.68
N PHE A 25 5.07 0.38 -8.01
CA PHE A 25 5.86 -0.73 -7.48
C PHE A 25 7.33 -0.55 -7.87
N PRO A 26 8.31 -0.83 -6.98
CA PRO A 26 9.72 -0.68 -7.30
C PRO A 26 10.12 -1.46 -8.56
N LEU A 27 10.53 -0.72 -9.61
CA LEU A 27 10.75 -1.28 -10.95
C LEU A 27 11.87 -2.32 -11.00
N ASP A 28 12.89 -2.17 -10.15
CA ASP A 28 13.97 -3.16 -10.00
C ASP A 28 13.51 -4.47 -9.35
N PHE A 29 12.28 -4.51 -8.82
CA PHE A 29 11.68 -5.71 -8.22
C PHE A 29 10.49 -6.27 -8.98
N VAL A 30 10.00 -5.64 -10.06
CA VAL A 30 8.81 -6.14 -10.78
C VAL A 30 9.04 -7.53 -11.36
N GLN A 31 10.27 -7.88 -11.76
CA GLN A 31 10.62 -9.21 -12.26
C GLN A 31 11.08 -10.19 -11.17
N SER A 32 11.19 -9.73 -9.91
CA SER A 32 11.71 -10.53 -8.81
C SER A 32 10.66 -11.54 -8.34
N PRO A 33 10.87 -12.87 -8.54
CA PRO A 33 9.89 -13.89 -8.13
C PRO A 33 9.59 -13.84 -6.64
N GLN A 34 10.52 -13.35 -5.81
CA GLN A 34 10.34 -13.19 -4.38
C GLN A 34 9.23 -12.19 -4.02
N THR A 35 8.74 -11.38 -4.95
CA THR A 35 7.66 -10.42 -4.68
C THR A 35 6.27 -10.94 -5.00
N PHE A 36 6.13 -11.97 -5.85
CA PHE A 36 4.82 -12.48 -6.30
C PHE A 36 4.68 -14.01 -6.23
N ASN A 37 5.78 -14.75 -6.19
CA ASN A 37 5.77 -16.20 -6.02
C ASN A 37 5.92 -16.54 -4.53
N ARG A 38 4.82 -16.35 -3.79
CA ARG A 38 4.74 -16.59 -2.34
C ARG A 38 3.55 -17.50 -2.04
N SER A 39 3.74 -18.39 -1.07
CA SER A 39 2.63 -19.15 -0.50
C SER A 39 1.75 -18.21 0.32
N LEU A 40 0.45 -18.21 0.04
CA LEU A 40 -0.52 -17.46 0.84
C LEU A 40 -0.90 -18.29 2.07
N LEU A 41 -0.84 -17.67 3.23
CA LEU A 41 -1.32 -18.25 4.48
C LEU A 41 -2.70 -17.68 4.81
N HIS A 42 -3.56 -18.52 5.39
CA HIS A 42 -4.83 -18.05 5.93
C HIS A 42 -4.56 -17.18 7.14
N ALA A 43 -5.13 -15.99 7.12
CA ALA A 43 -5.05 -15.04 8.21
C ALA A 43 -6.43 -14.69 8.73
N GLN A 44 -6.55 -14.61 10.04
CA GLN A 44 -7.70 -14.02 10.70
C GLN A 44 -7.29 -12.68 11.31
N LEU A 45 -7.90 -11.59 10.84
CA LEU A 45 -7.74 -10.28 11.44
C LEU A 45 -8.71 -10.13 12.60
N SER A 46 -8.27 -9.53 13.70
CA SER A 46 -9.11 -9.26 14.88
C SER A 46 -10.20 -8.21 14.64
N ARG A 47 -10.05 -7.44 13.57
CA ARG A 47 -10.96 -6.37 13.13
C ARG A 47 -10.87 -6.19 11.61
N PRO A 48 -11.82 -5.49 10.98
CA PRO A 48 -11.76 -5.20 9.55
C PRO A 48 -10.44 -4.49 9.16
N PRO A 49 -9.86 -4.81 8.00
CA PRO A 49 -8.66 -4.14 7.52
C PRO A 49 -8.96 -2.66 7.27
N ALA A 50 -8.13 -1.78 7.82
CA ALA A 50 -8.41 -0.35 7.83
C ALA A 50 -8.36 0.28 6.43
N ILE A 51 -7.67 -0.35 5.47
CA ILE A 51 -7.61 0.10 4.07
C ILE A 51 -7.87 -1.08 3.14
N GLN A 52 -8.79 -0.90 2.21
CA GLN A 52 -9.21 -1.90 1.25
C GLN A 52 -9.08 -1.33 -0.16
N GLN A 53 -8.11 -1.81 -0.92
CA GLN A 53 -7.95 -1.48 -2.34
C GLN A 53 -8.64 -2.57 -3.16
N PHE A 54 -9.63 -2.18 -3.94
CA PHE A 54 -10.26 -3.06 -4.93
C PHE A 54 -9.52 -2.95 -6.25
N LEU A 55 -9.39 -4.08 -6.95
CA LEU A 55 -8.86 -4.09 -8.30
C LEU A 55 -9.88 -3.51 -9.29
N ALA A 56 -9.41 -3.23 -10.50
CA ALA A 56 -10.24 -2.73 -11.58
C ALA A 56 -9.95 -3.53 -12.85
N ASP A 57 -11.01 -3.91 -13.56
CA ASP A 57 -10.92 -4.62 -14.83
C ASP A 57 -10.75 -3.65 -16.00
N GLU A 58 -10.31 -4.22 -17.13
CA GLU A 58 -10.00 -3.58 -18.42
C GLU A 58 -8.78 -2.64 -18.40
N ASP A 59 -8.76 -1.58 -17.59
CA ASP A 59 -7.61 -0.67 -17.43
C ASP A 59 -7.20 -0.54 -15.94
N PRO A 60 -6.57 -1.57 -15.37
CA PRO A 60 -6.13 -1.57 -13.97
C PRO A 60 -5.15 -0.42 -13.67
N ASP A 61 -4.97 -0.11 -12.40
CA ASP A 61 -3.98 0.89 -11.99
C ASP A 61 -2.55 0.33 -12.05
N VAL A 62 -2.03 0.33 -13.26
CA VAL A 62 -0.65 0.02 -13.62
C VAL A 62 0.10 1.29 -14.00
N ASP A 63 1.43 1.24 -13.98
CA ASP A 63 2.26 2.37 -14.41
C ASP A 63 2.29 2.54 -15.93
N ALA A 64 2.82 3.68 -16.37
CA ALA A 64 2.95 4.01 -17.78
C ALA A 64 3.91 3.05 -18.51
N ILE A 65 4.92 2.48 -17.84
CA ILE A 65 5.82 1.50 -18.44
C ILE A 65 5.03 0.26 -18.86
N PHE A 66 4.15 -0.24 -18.00
CA PHE A 66 3.25 -1.34 -18.34
C PHE A 66 2.40 -0.97 -19.56
N ARG A 67 1.72 0.19 -19.54
CA ARG A 67 0.84 0.62 -20.64
C ARG A 67 1.57 0.83 -21.97
N LEU A 68 2.83 1.29 -21.92
CA LEU A 68 3.66 1.52 -23.11
C LEU A 68 4.23 0.22 -23.70
N THR A 69 4.43 -0.80 -22.87
CA THR A 69 5.13 -2.03 -23.29
C THR A 69 4.21 -3.22 -23.47
N ARG A 70 2.93 -3.12 -23.08
CA ARG A 70 2.00 -4.25 -23.02
C ARG A 70 0.57 -3.85 -23.43
N PRO A 71 -0.18 -4.76 -24.05
CA PRO A 71 -1.55 -4.50 -24.45
C PRO A 71 -2.51 -4.49 -23.24
N LEU A 72 -3.54 -3.65 -23.36
CA LEU A 72 -4.80 -3.71 -22.61
C LEU A 72 -5.90 -4.23 -23.56
N PRO A 73 -7.01 -4.80 -23.06
CA PRO A 73 -7.45 -4.83 -21.66
C PRO A 73 -6.76 -5.88 -20.78
N CYS A 74 -6.79 -5.65 -19.47
CA CYS A 74 -6.44 -6.66 -18.46
C CYS A 74 -7.49 -6.72 -17.37
N SER A 75 -7.95 -7.91 -17.04
CA SER A 75 -9.01 -8.14 -16.07
C SER A 75 -8.61 -9.26 -15.10
N PHE A 76 -9.21 -9.30 -13.93
CA PHE A 76 -8.87 -10.22 -12.86
C PHE A 76 -9.96 -11.28 -12.71
N GLN A 77 -9.62 -12.55 -12.89
CA GLN A 77 -10.60 -13.63 -12.94
C GLN A 77 -11.16 -14.05 -11.56
N GLY A 78 -10.79 -13.36 -10.48
CA GLY A 78 -11.25 -13.68 -9.12
C GLY A 78 -10.74 -15.05 -8.63
N PRO A 79 -11.44 -15.72 -7.69
CA PRO A 79 -11.06 -17.06 -7.18
C PRO A 79 -11.36 -18.19 -8.17
N GLY A 80 -10.62 -19.29 -8.07
CA GLY A 80 -10.70 -20.42 -9.00
C GLY A 80 -12.06 -21.11 -9.10
N PRO A 81 -12.33 -21.87 -10.18
CA PRO A 81 -13.47 -22.77 -10.20
C PRO A 81 -13.40 -23.69 -8.96
N GLY A 82 -14.39 -23.58 -8.06
CA GLY A 82 -14.45 -24.35 -6.80
C GLY A 82 -13.95 -23.62 -5.54
N GLU A 83 -13.38 -22.43 -5.65
CA GLU A 83 -13.00 -21.60 -4.51
C GLU A 83 -14.14 -20.63 -4.15
N GLY A 84 -15.02 -21.05 -3.25
CA GLY A 84 -16.26 -20.34 -2.91
C GLY A 84 -16.10 -19.02 -2.15
N ARG A 85 -14.89 -18.45 -2.01
CA ARG A 85 -14.65 -17.19 -1.30
C ARG A 85 -13.79 -16.25 -2.15
N PRO A 86 -14.14 -14.95 -2.25
CA PRO A 86 -13.29 -13.96 -2.91
C PRO A 86 -11.93 -13.95 -2.23
N GLN A 87 -10.86 -14.09 -3.03
CA GLN A 87 -9.51 -14.04 -2.52
C GLN A 87 -9.23 -12.62 -2.01
N VAL A 88 -9.03 -12.47 -0.71
CA VAL A 88 -8.56 -11.23 -0.10
C VAL A 88 -7.08 -11.43 0.22
N VAL A 89 -6.24 -10.50 -0.24
CA VAL A 89 -4.80 -10.56 0.02
C VAL A 89 -4.44 -9.43 0.97
N ALA A 90 -4.14 -9.78 2.23
CA ALA A 90 -3.59 -8.84 3.19
C ALA A 90 -2.09 -8.66 2.94
N VAL A 91 -1.62 -7.41 2.96
CA VAL A 91 -0.19 -7.10 2.95
C VAL A 91 0.31 -7.20 4.40
N PRO A 92 1.19 -8.16 4.73
CA PRO A 92 1.66 -8.33 6.09
C PRO A 92 2.56 -7.16 6.50
N PRO A 93 2.73 -6.92 7.82
CA PRO A 93 3.70 -5.95 8.33
C PRO A 93 5.09 -6.22 7.78
N GLN A 94 5.89 -5.16 7.64
CA GLN A 94 7.23 -5.19 7.04
C GLN A 94 7.25 -5.42 5.51
N PHE A 95 6.10 -5.68 4.89
CA PHE A 95 5.95 -5.70 3.43
C PHE A 95 5.22 -4.45 2.95
N PHE A 96 5.66 -3.94 1.80
CA PHE A 96 5.03 -2.80 1.14
C PHE A 96 4.42 -3.18 -0.20
N THR A 97 3.27 -2.58 -0.48
CA THR A 97 2.60 -2.62 -1.79
C THR A 97 1.94 -1.27 -2.07
N PRO A 98 2.23 -0.57 -3.17
CA PRO A 98 1.54 0.67 -3.46
C PRO A 98 0.06 0.42 -3.76
N TYR A 99 -0.78 1.38 -3.39
CA TYR A 99 -2.21 1.40 -3.69
C TYR A 99 -2.60 2.84 -4.07
N ASN A 100 -3.62 3.01 -4.91
CA ASN A 100 -4.01 4.33 -5.42
C ASN A 100 -5.24 4.88 -4.68
N ALA A 101 -5.71 6.05 -5.09
CA ALA A 101 -6.92 6.66 -4.51
C ALA A 101 -8.23 6.12 -5.09
N GLN A 102 -8.20 5.50 -6.27
CA GLN A 102 -9.36 4.98 -6.99
C GLN A 102 -9.77 3.62 -6.43
N CYS A 103 -11.08 3.43 -6.20
CA CYS A 103 -11.60 2.18 -5.67
C CYS A 103 -10.91 1.71 -4.37
N THR A 104 -10.55 2.68 -3.51
CA THR A 104 -9.91 2.44 -2.21
C THR A 104 -10.80 2.95 -1.09
N VAL A 105 -11.12 2.08 -0.14
CA VAL A 105 -11.87 2.43 1.06
C VAL A 105 -10.90 2.59 2.22
N HIS A 106 -10.91 3.76 2.86
CA HIS A 106 -10.28 3.98 4.16
C HIS A 106 -11.38 3.93 5.23
N LEU A 107 -11.26 2.99 6.16
CA LEU A 107 -12.12 2.95 7.34
C LEU A 107 -11.68 4.02 8.35
N TYR A 108 -12.54 4.28 9.33
CA TYR A 108 -12.32 5.29 10.37
C TYR A 108 -10.93 5.18 11.01
N GLU A 109 -10.44 3.97 11.29
CA GLU A 109 -9.12 3.74 11.90
C GLU A 109 -7.92 4.19 11.05
N ALA A 110 -8.10 4.36 9.73
CA ALA A 110 -7.07 4.86 8.82
C ALA A 110 -7.46 6.19 8.17
N PHE A 111 -8.45 6.90 8.73
CA PHE A 111 -8.91 8.19 8.21
C PHE A 111 -7.79 9.23 8.20
N TRP A 112 -6.92 9.22 9.21
CA TRP A 112 -5.71 10.05 9.25
C TRP A 112 -4.80 9.87 8.02
N GLY A 113 -4.82 8.69 7.41
CA GLY A 113 -4.02 8.32 6.24
C GLY A 113 -4.61 8.76 4.90
N LEU A 114 -5.68 9.57 4.88
CA LEU A 114 -6.28 10.11 3.65
C LEU A 114 -5.46 11.23 3.01
N LEU A 115 -4.54 11.84 3.76
CA LEU A 115 -3.80 13.01 3.29
C LEU A 115 -2.90 12.70 2.09
N LEU A 116 -3.09 13.45 1.01
CA LEU A 116 -2.28 13.39 -0.19
C LEU A 116 -1.22 14.51 -0.19
N PRO A 117 0.07 14.21 -0.46
CA PRO A 117 1.07 15.26 -0.70
C PRO A 117 0.73 16.03 -1.98
N VAL A 118 0.84 17.35 -1.95
CA VAL A 118 0.49 18.26 -3.04
C VAL A 118 1.71 18.92 -3.68
N THR A 119 2.91 18.75 -3.12
CA THR A 119 4.16 19.28 -3.70
C THR A 119 4.80 18.31 -4.70
N VAL A 120 4.25 17.11 -4.84
CA VAL A 120 4.61 16.12 -5.86
C VAL A 120 3.59 16.12 -7.01
N HIS A 121 3.96 15.54 -8.15
CA HIS A 121 3.02 15.38 -9.26
C HIS A 121 1.80 14.53 -8.84
N GLY A 122 0.60 14.86 -9.34
CA GLY A 122 -0.65 14.18 -8.91
C GLY A 122 -0.64 12.65 -9.13
N ARG A 123 0.11 12.18 -10.14
CA ARG A 123 0.34 10.75 -10.43
C ARG A 123 1.27 10.03 -9.44
N VAL A 124 1.99 10.78 -8.60
CA VAL A 124 2.91 10.30 -7.56
C VAL A 124 2.24 10.34 -6.19
N SER A 125 1.35 11.32 -6.00
CA SER A 125 0.80 11.71 -4.70
C SER A 125 0.15 10.57 -3.92
N ASP A 126 -0.78 9.84 -4.55
CA ASP A 126 -1.52 8.78 -3.88
C ASP A 126 -0.66 7.56 -3.54
N ILE A 127 0.37 7.29 -4.35
CA ILE A 127 1.36 6.23 -4.12
C ILE A 127 2.29 6.58 -2.96
N TRP A 128 2.77 7.83 -2.86
CA TRP A 128 3.58 8.26 -1.70
C TRP A 128 2.78 8.20 -0.40
N ARG A 129 1.53 8.67 -0.44
CA ARG A 129 0.58 8.48 0.65
C ARG A 129 0.44 7.00 1.00
N ALA A 130 0.31 6.11 0.02
CA ALA A 130 0.14 4.68 0.27
C ALA A 130 1.31 4.08 1.05
N TYR A 131 2.55 4.39 0.69
CA TYR A 131 3.73 3.88 1.40
C TYR A 131 3.86 4.45 2.80
N LEU A 132 3.63 5.76 2.96
CA LEU A 132 3.65 6.44 4.27
C LEU A 132 2.61 5.82 5.21
N THR A 133 1.37 5.74 4.76
CA THR A 133 0.24 5.23 5.55
C THR A 133 0.48 3.76 5.92
N GLN A 134 0.93 2.91 4.99
CA GLN A 134 1.28 1.51 5.28
C GLN A 134 2.29 1.38 6.42
N LYS A 135 3.36 2.21 6.41
CA LYS A 135 4.39 2.14 7.44
C LYS A 135 3.81 2.36 8.84
N LEU A 136 2.89 3.32 8.98
CA LEU A 136 2.28 3.68 10.25
C LEU A 136 1.08 2.79 10.63
N LEU A 137 0.42 2.14 9.66
CA LEU A 137 -0.63 1.16 9.95
C LEU A 137 -0.12 0.02 10.82
N TRP A 138 1.13 -0.39 10.64
CA TRP A 138 1.73 -1.45 11.45
C TRP A 138 1.84 -1.07 12.92
N ASP A 139 2.13 0.20 13.21
CA ASP A 139 2.28 0.72 14.57
C ASP A 139 0.94 0.70 15.33
N VAL A 140 -0.19 0.70 14.61
CA VAL A 140 -1.52 0.63 15.20
C VAL A 140 -2.17 -0.74 15.05
N GLY A 141 -1.45 -1.77 14.56
CA GLY A 141 -1.98 -3.12 14.41
C GLY A 141 -3.00 -3.26 13.28
N GLN A 142 -2.79 -2.55 12.17
CA GLN A 142 -3.65 -2.57 10.98
C GLN A 142 -2.85 -2.87 9.71
N VAL A 143 -3.56 -3.24 8.64
CA VAL A 143 -2.99 -3.62 7.35
C VAL A 143 -3.79 -3.06 6.18
N VAL A 144 -3.18 -3.08 5.00
CA VAL A 144 -3.86 -2.89 3.72
C VAL A 144 -4.27 -4.26 3.17
N THR A 145 -5.48 -4.36 2.62
CA THR A 145 -5.92 -5.53 1.87
C THR A 145 -6.23 -5.18 0.42
N PHE A 146 -5.87 -6.09 -0.48
CA PHE A 146 -6.31 -6.08 -1.86
C PHE A 146 -7.50 -7.03 -2.01
N MET A 147 -8.51 -6.57 -2.73
CA MET A 147 -9.79 -7.23 -2.92
C MET A 147 -10.02 -7.48 -4.42
N PRO A 148 -10.85 -8.47 -4.81
CA PRO A 148 -11.16 -8.71 -6.21
C PRO A 148 -11.76 -7.47 -6.90
N SER A 149 -11.74 -7.49 -8.23
CA SER A 149 -12.31 -6.40 -9.02
C SER A 149 -13.79 -6.18 -8.70
N HIS A 150 -14.16 -4.91 -8.51
CA HIS A 150 -15.56 -4.48 -8.35
C HIS A 150 -15.95 -3.39 -9.35
N VAL A 151 -15.01 -2.93 -10.17
CA VAL A 151 -15.22 -1.85 -11.12
C VAL A 151 -14.54 -2.17 -12.43
N VAL A 152 -15.15 -1.74 -13.52
CA VAL A 152 -14.52 -1.68 -14.84
C VAL A 152 -14.01 -0.26 -15.02
N HIS A 153 -12.75 -0.11 -15.39
CA HIS A 153 -12.17 1.20 -15.62
C HIS A 153 -12.20 1.55 -17.11
N ASP A 154 -13.14 2.40 -17.48
CA ASP A 154 -13.19 2.99 -18.82
C ASP A 154 -12.38 4.29 -18.84
N ARG A 155 -11.11 4.21 -19.28
CA ARG A 155 -10.23 5.38 -19.41
C ARG A 155 -10.27 5.91 -20.84
N VAL A 156 -10.44 7.23 -20.97
CA VAL A 156 -10.16 7.91 -22.24
C VAL A 156 -8.67 7.78 -22.53
N ALA A 157 -8.32 7.41 -23.77
CA ALA A 157 -6.94 7.18 -24.20
C ALA A 157 -6.01 8.33 -23.73
N HIS A 158 -5.14 8.00 -22.78
CA HIS A 158 -4.12 8.90 -22.27
C HIS A 158 -2.91 8.94 -23.21
N ASP A 159 -2.20 10.06 -23.20
CA ASP A 159 -0.85 10.12 -23.76
C ASP A 159 0.10 9.41 -22.78
N TYR A 160 0.31 8.10 -23.00
CA TYR A 160 1.09 7.27 -22.08
C TYR A 160 2.55 7.72 -21.94
N LEU A 161 3.09 8.45 -22.92
CA LEU A 161 4.43 9.01 -22.81
C LEU A 161 4.48 10.21 -21.84
N LYS A 162 3.44 11.05 -21.84
CA LYS A 162 3.29 12.09 -20.81
C LYS A 162 3.08 11.49 -19.43
N ASP A 163 2.26 10.45 -19.32
CA ASP A 163 2.08 9.73 -18.07
C ASP A 163 3.40 9.18 -17.53
N PHE A 164 4.24 8.62 -18.41
CA PHE A 164 5.57 8.16 -18.04
C PHE A 164 6.43 9.30 -17.47
N GLN A 165 6.44 10.47 -18.10
CA GLN A 165 7.18 11.64 -17.59
C GLN A 165 6.64 12.11 -16.22
N SER A 166 5.32 12.14 -16.07
CA SER A 166 4.60 12.50 -14.85
C SER A 166 4.77 11.51 -13.69
N GLU A 167 5.20 10.28 -13.97
CA GLU A 167 5.48 9.21 -13.00
C GLU A 167 6.97 9.10 -12.64
N GLY A 168 7.84 10.00 -13.13
CA GLY A 168 9.29 9.90 -12.99
C GLY A 168 9.78 9.61 -11.56
N ASP A 169 9.16 10.24 -10.56
CA ASP A 169 9.50 9.99 -9.15
C ASP A 169 9.16 8.57 -8.68
N LEU A 170 8.08 7.97 -9.16
CA LEU A 170 7.76 6.58 -8.86
C LEU A 170 8.81 5.64 -9.43
N GLN A 171 9.17 5.87 -10.70
CA GLN A 171 10.10 5.03 -11.44
C GLN A 171 11.51 5.08 -10.82
N LEU A 172 11.94 6.27 -10.38
CA LEU A 172 13.31 6.51 -9.93
C LEU A 172 13.50 6.44 -8.41
N LYS A 173 12.44 6.67 -7.62
CA LYS A 173 12.56 6.85 -6.16
C LYS A 173 11.80 5.82 -5.31
N SER A 174 10.90 5.00 -5.89
CA SER A 174 10.12 4.02 -5.09
C SER A 174 11.02 3.08 -4.29
N THR A 175 12.09 2.54 -4.88
CA THR A 175 13.03 1.66 -4.18
C THR A 175 13.72 2.36 -3.00
N ALA A 176 14.16 3.59 -3.21
CA ALA A 176 14.80 4.39 -2.17
C ALA A 176 13.83 4.72 -1.03
N LEU A 177 12.57 5.06 -1.36
CA LEU A 177 11.51 5.34 -0.40
C LEU A 177 11.22 4.11 0.46
N VAL A 178 10.89 2.98 -0.15
CA VAL A 178 10.57 1.74 0.57
C VAL A 178 11.75 1.27 1.40
N SER A 179 12.97 1.35 0.87
CA SER A 179 14.19 1.03 1.62
C SER A 179 14.35 1.91 2.87
N PHE A 180 14.07 3.21 2.75
CA PHE A 180 14.07 4.12 3.88
C PHE A 180 12.99 3.74 4.90
N LEU A 181 11.75 3.56 4.47
CA LEU A 181 10.62 3.24 5.36
C LEU A 181 10.79 1.90 6.08
N ALA A 182 11.41 0.92 5.43
CA ALA A 182 11.75 -0.37 6.05
C ALA A 182 12.70 -0.21 7.26
N ARG A 183 13.58 0.80 7.22
CA ARG A 183 14.54 1.11 8.31
C ARG A 183 14.05 2.20 9.26
N TRP A 184 13.04 2.96 8.87
CA TRP A 184 12.51 4.04 9.70
C TRP A 184 11.81 3.46 10.92
N SER A 185 12.06 4.08 12.06
CA SER A 185 11.40 3.81 13.32
C SER A 185 11.20 5.13 14.05
N SER A 186 10.30 5.11 15.03
CA SER A 186 10.04 6.23 15.93
C SER A 186 9.86 5.72 17.34
N ASP A 187 10.38 6.47 18.30
CA ASP A 187 10.19 6.31 19.74
C ASP A 187 9.04 7.19 20.27
N ALA A 188 8.38 7.95 19.40
CA ALA A 188 7.30 8.82 19.80
C ALA A 188 6.11 8.02 20.39
N PRO A 189 5.51 8.52 21.48
CA PRO A 189 4.48 7.79 22.23
C PRO A 189 3.10 7.79 21.57
N THR A 190 2.82 8.70 20.64
CA THR A 190 1.52 8.79 19.96
C THR A 190 1.61 8.60 18.45
N LEU A 191 0.53 8.14 17.82
CA LEU A 191 0.43 8.08 16.36
C LEU A 191 0.57 9.47 15.74
N VAL A 192 0.02 10.51 16.36
CA VAL A 192 0.09 11.90 15.88
C VAL A 192 1.54 12.36 15.72
N GLU A 193 2.36 12.16 16.75
CA GLU A 193 3.78 12.53 16.70
C GLU A 193 4.55 11.68 15.67
N ARG A 194 4.21 10.40 15.51
CA ARG A 194 4.80 9.54 14.48
C ARG A 194 4.47 9.99 13.07
N ILE A 195 3.23 10.42 12.82
CA ILE A 195 2.80 11.01 11.54
C ILE A 195 3.67 12.24 11.24
N GLU A 196 3.77 13.18 12.19
CA GLU A 196 4.56 14.40 12.02
C GLU A 196 6.05 14.10 11.76
N GLN A 197 6.65 13.22 12.56
CA GLN A 197 8.04 12.80 12.39
C GLN A 197 8.29 12.14 11.02
N LEU A 198 7.36 11.31 10.54
CA LEU A 198 7.51 10.64 9.25
C LEU A 198 7.43 11.63 8.08
N TRP A 199 6.48 12.57 8.11
CA TRP A 199 6.41 13.66 7.12
C TRP A 199 7.68 14.51 7.11
N ALA A 200 8.19 14.90 8.28
CA ALA A 200 9.46 15.62 8.40
C ALA A 200 10.63 14.78 7.84
N ALA A 201 10.65 13.48 8.11
CA ALA A 201 11.69 12.58 7.63
C ALA A 201 11.69 12.39 6.11
N LEU A 202 10.52 12.43 5.47
CA LEU A 202 10.37 12.42 4.01
C LEU A 202 10.85 13.73 3.39
N TYR A 203 10.51 14.88 4.00
CA TYR A 203 11.00 16.19 3.58
C TYR A 203 12.53 16.28 3.64
N MET A 204 13.14 15.85 4.75
CA MET A 204 14.61 15.84 4.91
C MET A 204 15.33 14.98 3.86
N ARG A 205 14.61 14.07 3.19
CA ARG A 205 15.14 13.17 2.16
C ARG A 205 14.73 13.57 0.74
N GLY A 206 13.99 14.67 0.57
CA GLY A 206 13.59 15.18 -0.73
C GLY A 206 12.52 14.34 -1.44
N PHE A 207 11.72 13.56 -0.71
CA PHE A 207 10.56 12.88 -1.30
C PHE A 207 9.35 13.80 -1.45
N VAL A 208 9.27 14.83 -0.59
CA VAL A 208 8.22 15.84 -0.52
C VAL A 208 8.86 17.18 -0.12
N GLU A 209 8.15 18.29 -0.31
CA GLU A 209 8.64 19.61 0.08
C GLU A 209 8.02 20.10 1.41
N LEU A 210 8.51 21.24 1.91
CA LEU A 210 8.06 21.83 3.17
C LEU A 210 6.55 22.13 3.19
N GLY A 211 5.95 22.38 2.02
CA GLY A 211 4.52 22.57 1.87
C GLY A 211 3.71 21.37 2.36
N ASP A 212 4.17 20.14 2.08
CA ASP A 212 3.49 18.92 2.50
C ASP A 212 3.61 18.67 4.00
N VAL A 213 4.74 19.03 4.62
CA VAL A 213 4.90 18.95 6.08
C VAL A 213 3.91 19.90 6.77
N ARG A 214 3.80 21.14 6.29
CA ARG A 214 2.84 22.11 6.82
C ARG A 214 1.40 21.67 6.62
N LEU A 215 1.11 21.06 5.47
CA LEU A 215 -0.20 20.50 5.16
C LEU A 215 -0.52 19.32 6.08
N ALA A 216 0.44 18.44 6.37
CA ALA A 216 0.27 17.34 7.33
C ALA A 216 -0.03 17.84 8.75
N GLN A 217 0.70 18.87 9.20
CA GLN A 217 0.41 19.50 10.49
C GLN A 217 -0.98 20.16 10.52
N ALA A 218 -1.43 20.75 9.40
CA ALA A 218 -2.78 21.31 9.30
C ALA A 218 -3.84 20.22 9.35
N TRP A 219 -3.66 19.13 8.59
CA TRP A 219 -4.55 17.98 8.59
C TRP A 219 -4.70 17.35 9.99
N ILE A 220 -3.59 17.16 10.71
CA ILE A 220 -3.62 16.68 12.10
C ILE A 220 -4.44 17.62 13.00
N ARG A 221 -4.21 18.94 12.90
CA ARG A 221 -4.96 19.92 13.70
C ARG A 221 -6.45 19.89 13.39
N ASP A 222 -6.82 19.77 12.11
CA ASP A 222 -8.21 19.68 11.69
C ASP A 222 -8.88 18.43 12.28
N LEU A 223 -8.23 17.27 12.19
CA LEU A 223 -8.70 16.02 12.81
C LEU A 223 -8.91 16.15 14.31
N ILE A 224 -7.94 16.73 15.04
CA ILE A 224 -8.08 16.99 16.48
C ILE A 224 -9.28 17.92 16.74
N SER A 225 -9.44 18.98 15.94
CA SER A 225 -10.49 19.98 16.13
C SER A 225 -11.91 19.42 15.93
N VAL A 226 -12.07 18.44 15.02
CA VAL A 226 -13.36 17.77 14.78
C VAL A 226 -13.61 16.59 15.73
N GLY A 227 -12.69 16.32 16.65
CA GLY A 227 -12.81 15.24 17.64
C GLY A 227 -12.51 13.86 17.08
N TYR A 228 -11.68 13.75 16.03
CA TYR A 228 -11.21 12.46 15.53
C TYR A 228 -10.37 11.74 16.59
N ASP A 229 -10.75 10.52 16.90
CA ASP A 229 -10.05 9.64 17.84
C ASP A 229 -8.94 8.87 17.13
N PHE A 230 -7.69 9.28 17.34
CA PHE A 230 -6.54 8.62 16.74
C PHE A 230 -6.31 7.25 17.39
N PRO A 231 -6.10 6.17 16.60
CA PRO A 231 -5.82 4.87 17.18
C PRO A 231 -4.58 4.85 18.08
N GLU A 232 -4.68 4.12 19.19
CA GLU A 232 -3.54 3.84 20.06
C GLU A 232 -2.48 2.97 19.35
N LEU A 233 -1.22 3.15 19.74
CA LEU A 233 -0.13 2.32 19.25
C LEU A 233 -0.27 0.89 19.80
N GLN A 234 -0.20 -0.11 18.91
CA GLN A 234 -0.26 -1.53 19.22
C GLN A 234 1.07 -2.22 18.90
N LEU A 235 2.17 -1.64 19.40
CA LEU A 235 3.52 -2.18 19.21
C LEU A 235 3.59 -3.63 19.73
N GLY A 236 3.81 -4.59 18.83
CA GLY A 236 4.01 -6.01 19.16
C GLY A 236 2.76 -6.91 19.24
N LYS A 237 1.59 -6.49 18.73
CA LYS A 237 0.35 -7.29 18.80
C LYS A 237 -0.34 -7.54 17.46
N ILE A 238 0.38 -8.04 16.46
CA ILE A 238 -0.29 -8.66 15.30
C ILE A 238 -0.34 -10.16 15.59
N MET A 239 -1.42 -10.57 16.26
CA MET A 239 -1.70 -11.98 16.50
C MET A 239 -2.30 -12.57 15.24
N TRP A 240 -1.47 -13.26 14.45
CA TRP A 240 -1.96 -14.16 13.43
C TRP A 240 -2.50 -15.40 14.14
N VAL A 241 -3.83 -15.58 14.13
CA VAL A 241 -4.42 -16.83 14.60
C VAL A 241 -4.37 -17.82 13.43
N PRO A 242 -3.65 -18.96 13.56
CA PRO A 242 -3.69 -20.01 12.54
C PRO A 242 -5.13 -20.49 12.35
N ALA A 243 -5.47 -20.90 11.13
CA ALA A 243 -6.82 -21.33 10.77
C ALA A 243 -7.39 -22.48 11.65
N ASP A 244 -6.53 -23.17 12.40
CA ASP A 244 -6.87 -24.38 13.17
C ASP A 244 -7.09 -24.13 14.69
N GLY A 245 -7.11 -22.87 15.15
CA GLY A 245 -7.60 -22.53 16.50
C GLY A 245 -6.79 -23.07 17.70
N MET A 246 -5.58 -23.59 17.49
CA MET A 246 -4.66 -23.95 18.57
C MET A 246 -3.72 -22.77 18.89
N PRO A 247 -3.56 -22.38 20.18
CA PRO A 247 -2.53 -21.41 20.55
C PRO A 247 -1.15 -22.04 20.32
N SER A 248 -0.34 -21.40 19.46
CA SER A 248 1.07 -21.74 19.29
C SER A 248 1.81 -21.36 20.57
N SER A 249 2.14 -22.36 21.38
CA SER A 249 3.31 -22.31 22.23
C SER A 249 4.52 -22.58 21.32
N ASP A 250 5.19 -21.52 20.89
CA ASP A 250 6.66 -21.42 20.91
C ASP A 250 7.11 -20.20 20.11
N GLU A 251 7.89 -19.35 20.77
CA GLU A 251 8.81 -18.43 20.12
C GLU A 251 9.74 -19.22 19.19
N LYS A 252 9.50 -19.12 17.88
CA LYS A 252 10.55 -19.28 16.88
C LYS A 252 10.13 -18.52 15.62
N HIS A 253 11.03 -17.66 15.18
CA HIS A 253 10.93 -16.88 13.96
C HIS A 253 10.48 -17.73 12.76
N GLU A 254 9.26 -17.50 12.29
CA GLU A 254 8.82 -17.86 10.95
C GLU A 254 8.08 -16.66 10.34
N LEU A 255 8.44 -16.38 9.08
CA LEU A 255 8.24 -15.13 8.32
C LEU A 255 6.87 -15.04 7.64
#